data_AF-A0A8C0IBP8-F1
#
_entry.id   AF-A0A8C0IBP8-F1
#
_cell.length_a   1.000
_cell.length_b   1.000
_cell.length_c   1.000
_cell.angle_alpha   90.00
_cell.angle_beta   90.00
_cell.angle_gamma   90.00
#
_symmetry.space_group_name_H-M   'P 1'
#
loop_
_entity.id
_entity.type
_entity.pdbx_description
1 polymer ?
#
loop_
_entity_poly.entity_id
_entity_poly.type
_entity_poly.pdbx_seq_one_letter_code
_entity_poly.pdbx_strand_id
1 'polypeptide(L)'
;MSGVRGWREGSRYRTAAASSTPFSSHGYLWDSNNKPEKAENPQKLTTSEEEQSGQASVQQQQQEQYVGPYVLITPNETRRNQLKQIAKKELDDLEQWKEEHRPGPIKLAPQRLGGKESEAQARQKQQMMFMQSKYQQKHKREEYIKAKKAAEEAEILKKKAIQREKVNMVTAELDKTNELLNRLDLGLPKSDSCQIANGGPESTAWTRSHTYKQALREDENRRLEEMKQDQWRKAELMEFKQNQEEEARTRAHQNEQRRVNNAFLDRLQNKMQPKCINQPGHSESLDYLSNDAWVSFWVQNRKAMILFKS
;
A
#
# COMPACT_ATOMS: atom_id res chain seq x y z
N MET A 1 15.87 -29.43 -57.99
CA MET A 1 15.63 -30.50 -56.99
C MET A 1 15.34 -29.85 -55.65
N SER A 2 14.22 -30.25 -55.01
CA SER A 2 13.79 -29.99 -53.62
C SER A 2 13.66 -28.52 -53.18
N GLY A 3 12.55 -28.00 -52.66
CA GLY A 3 11.36 -28.63 -52.12
C GLY A 3 10.80 -27.78 -50.97
N VAL A 4 9.80 -26.95 -51.28
CA VAL A 4 8.55 -26.72 -50.52
C VAL A 4 8.63 -26.79 -48.97
N ARG A 5 8.31 -25.67 -48.30
CA ARG A 5 7.10 -25.57 -47.46
C ARG A 5 6.86 -24.14 -46.96
N GLY A 6 5.88 -23.49 -47.56
CA GLY A 6 5.18 -22.37 -46.94
C GLY A 6 4.31 -22.85 -45.78
N TRP A 7 4.08 -21.96 -44.83
CA TRP A 7 3.01 -22.08 -43.84
C TRP A 7 2.18 -20.81 -43.91
N ARG A 8 1.01 -20.93 -44.54
CA ARG A 8 -0.12 -20.00 -44.48
C ARG A 8 -1.32 -20.78 -43.94
N GLU A 9 -2.19 -20.05 -43.24
CA GLU A 9 -3.51 -20.45 -42.75
C GLU A 9 -3.49 -21.45 -41.57
N GLY A 10 -4.24 -21.25 -40.50
CA GLY A 10 -5.44 -20.44 -40.29
C GLY A 10 -6.23 -21.13 -39.19
N SER A 11 -7.46 -20.68 -38.96
CA SER A 11 -8.49 -21.41 -38.22
C SER A 11 -8.44 -21.30 -36.70
N ARG A 12 -9.55 -21.12 -35.98
CA ARG A 12 -10.93 -20.68 -36.22
C ARG A 12 -11.45 -20.41 -34.80
N TYR A 13 -12.37 -19.45 -34.71
CA TYR A 13 -13.36 -19.23 -33.67
C TYR A 13 -13.51 -20.35 -32.62
N ARG A 14 -13.46 -19.98 -31.35
CA ARG A 14 -14.25 -20.66 -30.32
C ARG A 14 -14.97 -19.63 -29.47
N THR A 15 -16.19 -19.33 -29.89
CA THR A 15 -17.21 -18.63 -29.12
C THR A 15 -17.91 -19.63 -28.20
N ALA A 16 -18.13 -19.19 -26.96
CA ALA A 16 -19.08 -19.64 -25.93
C ALA A 16 -19.02 -21.08 -25.38
N ALA A 17 -18.88 -21.16 -24.06
CA ALA A 17 -19.76 -21.96 -23.21
C ALA A 17 -19.94 -21.24 -21.86
N ALA A 18 -21.00 -20.44 -21.76
CA ALA A 18 -21.59 -20.08 -20.49
C ALA A 18 -22.19 -21.37 -19.90
N SER A 19 -21.58 -21.92 -18.85
CA SER A 19 -22.22 -22.94 -18.02
C SER A 19 -22.90 -22.24 -16.85
N SER A 20 -24.07 -21.68 -17.16
CA SER A 20 -25.17 -21.49 -16.23
C SER A 20 -25.58 -22.86 -15.66
N THR A 21 -25.49 -23.02 -14.35
CA THR A 21 -26.14 -24.10 -13.59
C THR A 21 -26.45 -23.57 -12.18
N PRO A 22 -27.49 -24.09 -11.52
CA PRO A 22 -28.70 -23.30 -11.33
C PRO A 22 -28.89 -22.84 -9.90
N PHE A 23 -29.63 -21.76 -9.78
CA PHE A 23 -30.34 -21.31 -8.59
C PHE A 23 -31.18 -22.47 -8.02
N SER A 24 -30.74 -23.05 -6.90
CA SER A 24 -31.54 -23.98 -6.10
C SER A 24 -32.32 -23.16 -5.07
N SER A 25 -33.53 -22.75 -5.46
CA SER A 25 -34.53 -22.23 -4.53
C SER A 25 -35.03 -23.35 -3.64
N HIS A 26 -34.45 -23.52 -2.45
CA HIS A 26 -35.15 -24.20 -1.37
C HIS A 26 -36.02 -23.16 -0.66
N GLY A 27 -37.28 -23.08 -1.10
CA GLY A 27 -38.29 -22.30 -0.43
C GLY A 27 -38.57 -22.91 0.94
N TYR A 28 -38.21 -22.18 2.00
CA TYR A 28 -38.83 -22.41 3.28
C TYR A 28 -40.22 -21.77 3.23
N LEU A 29 -41.19 -22.64 2.99
CA LEU A 29 -42.61 -22.49 3.22
C LEU A 29 -42.82 -22.06 4.68
N TRP A 30 -43.06 -20.77 4.92
CA TRP A 30 -43.59 -20.30 6.19
C TRP A 30 -45.07 -20.64 6.24
N ASP A 31 -45.38 -21.86 6.66
CA ASP A 31 -46.74 -22.22 7.03
C ASP A 31 -47.13 -21.46 8.30
N SER A 32 -47.95 -20.45 8.09
CA SER A 32 -48.68 -19.77 9.15
C SER A 32 -49.82 -20.68 9.58
N ASN A 33 -49.69 -21.34 10.73
CA ASN A 33 -50.82 -21.96 11.40
C ASN A 33 -50.95 -21.40 12.82
N ASN A 34 -51.75 -20.34 12.94
CA ASN A 34 -52.54 -20.10 14.14
C ASN A 34 -53.80 -20.98 14.02
N LYS A 35 -54.10 -21.83 15.01
CA LYS A 35 -55.44 -21.98 15.59
C LYS A 35 -55.44 -22.84 16.88
N PRO A 36 -56.47 -22.66 17.72
CA PRO A 36 -56.45 -22.88 19.17
C PRO A 36 -57.14 -24.19 19.60
N GLU A 37 -56.93 -24.60 20.85
CA GLU A 37 -57.88 -25.26 21.80
C GLU A 37 -57.09 -25.96 22.91
N LYS A 38 -57.20 -25.48 24.15
CA LYS A 38 -58.12 -25.93 25.22
C LYS A 38 -57.72 -27.26 25.89
N ALA A 39 -57.41 -27.10 27.18
CA ALA A 39 -57.67 -27.99 28.32
C ALA A 39 -56.97 -29.35 28.36
N GLU A 40 -56.11 -29.56 29.36
CA GLU A 40 -56.52 -30.20 30.63
C GLU A 40 -55.42 -30.06 31.70
N ASN A 41 -55.87 -29.79 32.92
CA ASN A 41 -55.11 -29.74 34.18
C ASN A 41 -55.14 -31.14 34.83
N PRO A 42 -54.28 -31.48 35.82
CA PRO A 42 -54.73 -31.24 37.19
C PRO A 42 -53.64 -30.86 38.21
N GLN A 43 -54.01 -29.87 39.03
CA GLN A 43 -53.85 -29.77 40.49
C GLN A 43 -52.63 -30.43 41.15
N LYS A 44 -51.81 -29.60 41.80
CA LYS A 44 -51.49 -29.82 43.21
C LYS A 44 -51.60 -28.51 44.00
N LEU A 45 -52.69 -28.44 44.73
CA LEU A 45 -53.01 -27.50 45.78
C LEU A 45 -52.42 -28.07 47.09
N THR A 46 -51.62 -27.29 47.80
CA THR A 46 -51.55 -27.36 49.28
C THR A 46 -51.44 -25.93 49.82
N THR A 47 -52.55 -25.54 50.42
CA THR A 47 -52.88 -24.35 51.22
C THR A 47 -52.28 -24.39 52.63
N SER A 48 -51.92 -23.22 53.16
CA SER A 48 -52.04 -22.78 54.58
C SER A 48 -51.27 -21.45 54.68
N GLU A 49 -51.76 -20.32 55.17
CA GLU A 49 -52.90 -20.00 56.02
C GLU A 49 -53.36 -18.56 55.73
N GLU A 50 -54.67 -18.39 55.82
CA GLU A 50 -55.41 -17.15 55.88
C GLU A 50 -55.35 -16.66 57.34
N GLU A 51 -54.96 -15.42 57.60
CA GLU A 51 -55.59 -14.57 58.62
C GLU A 51 -55.23 -13.09 58.42
N GLN A 52 -56.29 -12.33 58.14
CA GLN A 52 -56.61 -11.06 58.78
C GLN A 52 -55.59 -9.93 58.69
N SER A 53 -55.84 -9.01 57.76
CA SER A 53 -56.33 -7.68 58.16
C SER A 53 -56.58 -6.87 56.90
N GLY A 54 -57.84 -6.54 56.67
CA GLY A 54 -58.20 -5.40 55.84
C GLY A 54 -57.66 -4.13 56.48
N GLN A 55 -56.38 -3.83 56.29
CA GLN A 55 -55.90 -2.48 56.35
C GLN A 55 -56.01 -1.94 54.93
N ALA A 56 -57.09 -1.21 54.71
CA ALA A 56 -57.11 -0.12 53.76
C ALA A 56 -55.84 0.70 54.01
N SER A 57 -54.77 0.43 53.25
CA SER A 57 -53.65 1.34 53.17
C SER A 57 -54.22 2.54 52.46
N VAL A 58 -54.66 3.50 53.27
CA VAL A 58 -54.99 4.87 52.95
C VAL A 58 -54.17 5.24 51.73
N GLN A 59 -54.81 5.22 50.55
CA GLN A 59 -54.35 6.06 49.47
C GLN A 59 -54.39 7.43 50.09
N GLN A 60 -53.24 7.93 50.54
CA GLN A 60 -53.10 9.30 50.96
C GLN A 60 -53.66 10.07 49.78
N GLN A 61 -54.85 10.65 49.97
CA GLN A 61 -55.43 11.64 49.08
C GLN A 61 -54.31 12.65 48.90
N GLN A 62 -53.58 12.55 47.79
CA GLN A 62 -52.64 13.57 47.42
C GLN A 62 -53.52 14.80 47.25
N GLN A 63 -53.33 15.79 48.12
CA GLN A 63 -54.03 17.05 48.01
C GLN A 63 -53.64 17.65 46.67
N GLU A 64 -54.50 17.46 45.68
CA GLU A 64 -54.39 18.07 44.37
C GLU A 64 -54.50 19.58 44.58
N GLN A 65 -53.37 20.28 44.60
CA GLN A 65 -53.37 21.73 44.70
C GLN A 65 -53.74 22.29 43.32
N TYR A 66 -54.91 22.92 43.26
CA TYR A 66 -55.42 23.55 42.05
C TYR A 66 -54.83 24.95 41.91
N VAL A 67 -54.07 25.20 40.84
CA VAL A 67 -53.46 26.51 40.54
C VAL A 67 -53.92 26.95 39.14
N GLY A 68 -55.02 27.69 39.08
CA GLY A 68 -55.62 28.13 37.80
C GLY A 68 -56.21 26.96 37.02
N PRO A 69 -55.96 26.78 35.71
CA PRO A 69 -56.48 25.64 34.94
C PRO A 69 -55.67 24.34 35.11
N TYR A 70 -54.66 24.32 36.00
CA TYR A 70 -53.77 23.17 36.18
C TYR A 70 -53.88 22.55 37.57
N VAL A 71 -53.76 21.23 37.63
CA VAL A 71 -53.66 20.44 38.87
C VAL A 71 -52.18 20.15 39.15
N LEU A 72 -51.69 20.59 40.31
CA LEU A 72 -50.34 20.30 40.77
C LEU A 72 -50.34 18.98 41.57
N ILE A 73 -49.79 17.91 40.98
CA ILE A 73 -49.65 16.61 41.63
C ILE A 73 -48.27 16.51 42.27
N THR A 74 -48.21 16.49 43.59
CA THR A 74 -46.96 16.39 44.34
C THR A 74 -46.33 15.00 44.17
N PRO A 75 -45.03 14.90 43.85
CA PRO A 75 -44.35 13.61 43.69
C PRO A 75 -44.44 12.75 44.96
N ASN A 76 -44.94 11.52 44.83
CA ASN A 76 -44.94 10.56 45.92
C ASN A 76 -43.51 10.05 46.18
N GLU A 77 -42.87 10.55 47.23
CA GLU A 77 -41.48 10.21 47.54
C GLU A 77 -41.29 8.72 47.84
N THR A 78 -42.25 8.08 48.51
CA THR A 78 -42.22 6.66 48.84
C THR A 78 -42.27 5.80 47.59
N ARG A 79 -43.23 6.06 46.69
CA ARG A 79 -43.34 5.35 45.40
C ARG A 79 -42.10 5.57 44.53
N ARG A 80 -41.55 6.80 44.55
CA ARG A 80 -40.32 7.13 43.82
C ARG A 80 -39.11 6.36 44.37
N ASN A 81 -38.98 6.26 45.68
CA ASN A 81 -37.88 5.52 46.31
C ASN A 81 -38.00 4.02 46.08
N GLN A 82 -39.21 3.46 46.12
CA GLN A 82 -39.49 2.07 45.74
C GLN A 82 -39.09 1.80 44.28
N LEU A 83 -39.48 2.67 43.34
CA LEU A 83 -39.08 2.56 41.93
C LEU A 83 -37.56 2.59 41.75
N LYS A 84 -36.86 3.47 42.48
CA LYS A 84 -35.40 3.52 42.46
C LYS A 84 -34.76 2.24 42.99
N GLN A 85 -35.31 1.65 44.05
CA GLN A 85 -34.80 0.40 44.61
C GLN A 85 -35.00 -0.77 43.65
N ILE A 86 -36.18 -0.87 43.03
CA ILE A 86 -36.47 -1.90 42.03
C ILE A 86 -35.54 -1.75 40.83
N ALA A 87 -35.40 -0.53 40.29
CA ALA A 87 -34.52 -0.27 39.16
C ALA A 87 -33.06 -0.63 39.46
N LYS A 88 -32.58 -0.37 40.68
CA LYS A 88 -31.24 -0.77 41.10
C LYS A 88 -31.10 -2.29 41.16
N LYS A 89 -32.07 -2.96 41.79
CA LYS A 89 -32.06 -4.42 41.93
C LYS A 89 -32.10 -5.12 40.57
N GLU A 90 -32.97 -4.67 39.66
CA GLU A 90 -33.07 -5.23 38.30
C GLU A 90 -31.77 -5.06 37.50
N LEU A 91 -31.04 -3.98 37.74
CA LEU A 91 -29.75 -3.73 37.10
C LEU A 91 -28.68 -4.71 37.62
N ASP A 92 -28.66 -4.94 38.94
CA ASP A 92 -27.78 -5.91 39.58
C ASP A 92 -28.12 -7.35 39.14
N ASP A 93 -29.41 -7.72 39.10
CA ASP A 93 -29.89 -9.05 38.65
C ASP A 93 -29.52 -9.30 37.18
N LEU A 94 -29.56 -8.28 36.32
CA LEU A 94 -29.15 -8.35 34.92
C LEU A 94 -27.64 -8.54 34.76
N GLU A 95 -26.85 -7.89 35.60
CA GLU A 95 -25.39 -8.07 35.64
C GLU A 95 -25.03 -9.51 36.04
N GLN A 96 -25.66 -10.04 37.10
CA GLN A 96 -25.51 -11.44 37.51
C GLN A 96 -25.89 -12.42 36.40
N TRP A 97 -27.03 -12.19 35.75
CA TRP A 97 -27.46 -13.02 34.61
C TRP A 97 -26.44 -13.02 33.47
N LYS A 98 -25.85 -11.86 33.15
CA LYS A 98 -24.80 -11.76 32.12
C LYS A 98 -23.53 -12.50 32.51
N GLU A 99 -23.18 -12.51 33.79
CA GLU A 99 -22.02 -13.25 34.30
C GLU A 99 -22.26 -14.76 34.30
N GLU A 100 -23.41 -15.21 34.78
CA GLU A 100 -23.83 -16.63 34.79
C GLU A 100 -23.95 -17.19 33.38
N HIS A 101 -24.47 -16.40 32.44
CA HIS A 101 -24.61 -16.79 31.04
C HIS A 101 -23.44 -16.34 30.16
N ARG A 102 -22.33 -15.90 30.77
CA ARG A 102 -21.12 -15.58 30.01
C ARG A 102 -20.55 -16.87 29.44
N PRO A 103 -20.49 -17.04 28.11
CA PRO A 103 -19.85 -18.21 27.54
C PRO A 103 -18.37 -18.22 27.96
N GLY A 104 -17.95 -19.29 28.63
CA GLY A 104 -16.58 -19.45 29.09
C GLY A 104 -15.58 -19.46 27.92
N PRO A 105 -14.26 -19.29 28.20
CA PRO A 105 -13.22 -19.37 27.18
C PRO A 105 -13.35 -20.67 26.39
N ILE A 106 -13.66 -20.54 25.09
CA ILE A 106 -13.92 -21.66 24.19
C ILE A 106 -12.60 -22.43 24.00
N LYS A 107 -12.43 -23.52 24.77
CA LYS A 107 -11.35 -24.50 24.61
C LYS A 107 -11.74 -25.55 23.57
N LEU A 108 -12.15 -25.12 22.38
CA LEU A 108 -12.28 -26.07 21.27
C LEU A 108 -10.87 -26.44 20.83
N ALA A 109 -10.53 -27.73 20.93
CA ALA A 109 -9.37 -28.26 20.24
C ALA A 109 -9.52 -27.90 18.75
N PRO A 110 -8.47 -27.39 18.08
CA PRO A 110 -8.54 -27.01 16.68
C PRO A 110 -9.20 -28.11 15.87
N GLN A 111 -10.31 -27.75 15.21
CA GLN A 111 -11.06 -28.67 14.39
C GLN A 111 -10.10 -29.28 13.36
N ARG A 112 -9.93 -30.60 13.40
CA ARG A 112 -9.08 -31.33 12.44
C ARG A 112 -9.67 -31.15 11.04
N LEU A 113 -9.24 -30.09 10.37
CA LEU A 113 -9.41 -29.89 8.94
C LEU A 113 -8.71 -31.07 8.25
N GLY A 114 -9.49 -31.85 7.50
CA GLY A 114 -9.10 -33.18 7.02
C GLY A 114 -7.66 -33.27 6.50
N GLY A 115 -6.90 -34.20 7.09
CA GLY A 115 -5.48 -34.42 6.81
C GLY A 115 -4.78 -35.08 8.00
N LYS A 116 -3.63 -35.75 7.77
CA LYS A 116 -2.81 -36.33 8.86
C LYS A 116 -1.94 -35.28 9.56
N GLU A 117 -1.81 -34.08 8.99
CA GLU A 117 -1.00 -32.97 9.53
C GLU A 117 -1.86 -32.09 10.45
N SER A 118 -1.30 -31.65 11.58
CA SER A 118 -1.94 -30.70 12.49
C SER A 118 -2.01 -29.30 11.86
N GLU A 119 -3.02 -28.50 12.18
CA GLU A 119 -3.17 -27.13 11.68
C GLU A 119 -1.91 -26.27 11.91
N ALA A 120 -1.31 -26.41 13.10
CA ALA A 120 -0.08 -25.71 13.46
C ALA A 120 1.09 -26.11 12.55
N GLN A 121 1.19 -27.40 12.20
CA GLN A 121 2.22 -27.93 11.31
C GLN A 121 2.01 -27.41 9.87
N ALA A 122 0.76 -27.37 9.40
CA ALA A 122 0.43 -26.81 8.09
C ALA A 122 0.81 -25.31 8.01
N ARG A 123 0.51 -24.52 9.06
CA ARG A 123 0.91 -23.11 9.13
C ARG A 123 2.43 -22.93 9.13
N GLN A 124 3.15 -23.73 9.92
CA GLN A 124 4.62 -23.68 9.94
C GLN A 124 5.21 -24.01 8.56
N LYS A 125 4.67 -25.03 7.90
CA LYS A 125 5.08 -25.43 6.54
C LYS A 125 4.82 -24.30 5.52
N GLN A 126 3.66 -23.65 5.59
CA GLN A 126 3.35 -22.48 4.76
C GLN A 126 4.34 -21.32 4.99
N GLN A 127 4.64 -21.00 6.24
CA GLN A 127 5.64 -19.97 6.57
C GLN A 127 7.01 -20.33 6.02
N MET A 128 7.44 -21.58 6.18
CA MET A 128 8.73 -22.06 5.67
C MET A 128 8.80 -21.98 4.14
N MET A 129 7.75 -22.44 3.44
CA MET A 129 7.67 -22.36 1.97
C MET A 129 7.70 -20.90 1.47
N PHE A 130 6.99 -20.00 2.15
CA PHE A 130 7.01 -18.57 1.83
C PHE A 130 8.42 -17.98 1.97
N MET A 131 9.12 -18.31 3.06
CA MET A 131 10.49 -17.86 3.29
C MET A 131 11.48 -18.39 2.25
N GLN A 132 11.37 -19.68 1.88
CA GLN A 132 12.21 -20.28 0.84
C GLN A 132 11.95 -19.63 -0.54
N SER A 133 10.69 -19.44 -0.92
CA SER A 133 10.32 -18.79 -2.17
C SER A 133 10.86 -17.36 -2.25
N LYS A 134 10.75 -16.59 -1.16
CA LYS A 134 11.32 -15.24 -1.05
C LYS A 134 12.83 -15.23 -1.29
N TYR A 135 13.55 -16.19 -0.71
CA TYR A 135 15.00 -16.31 -0.90
C TYR A 135 15.38 -16.68 -2.34
N GLN A 136 14.68 -17.65 -2.93
CA GLN A 136 14.90 -18.04 -4.33
C GLN A 136 14.64 -16.87 -5.29
N GLN A 137 13.58 -16.09 -5.05
CA GLN A 137 13.29 -14.92 -5.87
C GLN A 137 14.38 -13.85 -5.74
N LYS A 138 14.89 -13.61 -4.53
CA LYS A 138 16.01 -12.69 -4.29
C LYS A 138 17.26 -13.14 -5.04
N HIS A 139 17.63 -14.42 -4.93
CA HIS A 139 18.78 -14.98 -5.63
C HIS A 139 18.67 -14.83 -7.15
N LYS A 140 17.50 -15.13 -7.74
CA LYS A 140 17.28 -14.94 -9.19
C LYS A 140 17.45 -13.49 -9.63
N ARG A 141 17.02 -12.52 -8.82
CA ARG A 141 17.22 -11.08 -9.10
C ARG A 141 18.69 -10.71 -9.03
N GLU A 142 19.41 -11.19 -8.03
CA GLU A 142 20.85 -10.92 -7.86
C GLU A 142 21.67 -11.50 -9.00
N GLU A 143 21.40 -12.74 -9.41
CA GLU A 143 22.02 -13.37 -10.57
C GLU A 143 21.77 -12.58 -11.87
N TYR A 144 20.53 -12.13 -12.09
CA TYR A 144 20.21 -11.30 -13.25
C TYR A 144 20.97 -9.96 -13.23
N ILE A 145 21.02 -9.29 -12.09
CA ILE A 145 21.75 -8.03 -11.93
C ILE A 145 23.25 -8.25 -12.15
N LYS A 146 23.81 -9.32 -11.60
CA LYS A 146 25.23 -9.67 -11.75
C LYS A 146 25.57 -9.99 -13.20
N ALA A 147 24.73 -10.76 -13.90
CA ALA A 147 24.91 -11.05 -15.32
C ALA A 147 24.84 -9.78 -16.18
N LYS A 148 23.90 -8.87 -15.89
CA LYS A 148 23.80 -7.58 -16.58
C LYS A 148 25.06 -6.73 -16.38
N LYS A 149 25.57 -6.64 -15.15
CA LYS A 149 26.81 -5.91 -14.83
C LYS A 149 28.02 -6.54 -15.52
N ALA A 150 28.16 -7.86 -15.50
CA ALA A 150 29.26 -8.55 -16.16
C ALA A 150 29.26 -8.33 -17.69
N ALA A 151 28.07 -8.29 -18.31
CA ALA A 151 27.94 -7.98 -19.73
C ALA A 151 28.36 -6.53 -20.05
N GLU A 152 27.95 -5.57 -19.22
CA GLU A 152 28.36 -4.17 -19.33
C GLU A 152 29.88 -3.99 -19.15
N GLU A 153 30.48 -4.63 -18.14
CA GLU A 153 31.93 -4.62 -17.91
C GLU A 153 32.70 -5.22 -19.10
N ALA A 154 32.20 -6.32 -19.68
CA ALA A 154 32.80 -6.91 -20.88
C ALA A 154 32.74 -5.97 -22.09
N GLU A 155 31.64 -5.21 -22.25
CA GLU A 155 31.54 -4.21 -23.32
C GLU A 155 32.50 -3.04 -23.09
N ILE A 156 32.64 -2.57 -21.85
CA ILE A 156 33.61 -1.53 -21.47
C ILE A 156 35.04 -2.00 -21.76
N LEU A 157 35.37 -3.24 -21.42
CA LEU A 157 36.69 -3.83 -21.71
C LEU A 157 36.95 -3.90 -23.22
N LYS A 158 35.96 -4.31 -24.02
CA LYS A 158 36.06 -4.29 -25.49
C LYS A 158 36.31 -2.88 -26.03
N LYS A 159 35.55 -1.88 -25.57
CA LYS A 159 35.72 -0.48 -25.96
C LYS A 159 37.12 0.04 -25.57
N LYS A 160 37.60 -0.29 -24.38
CA LYS A 160 38.95 0.06 -23.92
C LYS A 160 40.05 -0.61 -24.74
N ALA A 161 39.88 -1.88 -25.11
CA ALA A 161 40.84 -2.59 -25.96
C ALA A 161 40.96 -1.94 -27.35
N ILE A 162 39.82 -1.61 -27.98
CA ILE A 162 39.77 -0.90 -29.26
C ILE A 162 40.45 0.47 -29.14
N GLN A 163 40.22 1.21 -28.05
CA GLN A 163 40.88 2.49 -27.81
C GLN A 163 42.40 2.33 -27.67
N ARG A 164 42.87 1.31 -26.93
CA ARG A 164 44.30 1.01 -26.78
C ARG A 164 44.95 0.65 -28.11
N GLU A 165 44.31 -0.18 -28.92
CA GLU A 165 44.80 -0.54 -30.26
C GLU A 165 44.90 0.69 -31.16
N LYS A 166 43.89 1.56 -31.16
CA LYS A 166 43.94 2.83 -31.90
C LYS A 166 45.09 3.73 -31.45
N VAL A 167 45.31 3.86 -30.14
CA VAL A 167 46.45 4.64 -29.61
C VAL A 167 47.78 4.01 -30.03
N ASN A 168 47.89 2.68 -29.97
CA ASN A 168 49.09 1.95 -30.39
C ASN A 168 49.36 2.12 -31.90
N MET A 169 48.33 2.09 -32.74
CA MET A 169 48.46 2.31 -34.18
C MET A 169 48.96 3.73 -34.48
N VAL A 170 48.38 4.75 -33.82
CA VAL A 170 48.80 6.15 -33.98
C VAL A 170 50.23 6.39 -33.48
N THR A 171 50.58 5.83 -32.33
CA THR A 171 51.95 5.96 -31.78
C THR A 171 52.98 5.27 -32.66
N ALA A 172 52.69 4.06 -33.18
CA ALA A 172 53.57 3.37 -34.11
C ALA A 172 53.74 4.11 -35.46
N GLU A 173 52.72 4.82 -35.93
CA GLU A 173 52.87 5.69 -37.10
C GLU A 173 53.74 6.91 -36.80
N LEU A 174 53.55 7.55 -35.64
CA LEU A 174 54.40 8.67 -35.20
C LEU A 174 55.87 8.25 -35.11
N ASP A 175 56.16 7.11 -34.49
CA ASP A 175 57.52 6.58 -34.37
C ASP A 175 58.17 6.34 -35.74
N LYS A 176 57.43 5.79 -36.70
CA LYS A 176 57.90 5.62 -38.09
C LYS A 176 58.15 6.97 -38.78
N THR A 177 57.27 7.96 -38.58
CA THR A 177 57.50 9.30 -39.15
C THR A 177 58.72 9.98 -38.55
N ASN A 178 58.95 9.79 -37.25
CA ASN A 178 60.13 10.31 -36.55
C ASN A 178 61.42 9.60 -37.01
N GLU A 179 61.37 8.29 -37.25
CA GLU A 179 62.50 7.54 -37.83
C GLU A 179 62.85 8.05 -39.24
N LEU A 180 61.84 8.30 -40.08
CA LEU A 180 62.04 8.88 -41.40
C LEU A 180 62.64 10.29 -41.33
N LEU A 181 62.21 11.10 -40.37
CA LEU A 181 62.76 12.45 -40.14
C LEU A 181 64.24 12.38 -39.71
N ASN A 182 64.57 11.50 -38.77
CA ASN A 182 65.96 11.28 -38.33
C ASN A 182 66.86 10.78 -39.47
N ARG A 183 66.33 9.96 -40.39
CA ARG A 183 67.05 9.50 -41.59
C ARG A 183 67.33 10.62 -42.58
N LEU A 184 66.43 11.60 -42.68
CA LEU A 184 66.63 12.78 -43.52
C LEU A 184 67.64 13.75 -42.89
N ASP A 185 67.61 13.92 -41.57
CA ASP A 185 68.56 14.78 -40.85
C ASP A 185 70.00 14.22 -40.84
N LEU A 186 70.17 12.88 -40.81
CA LEU A 186 71.48 12.23 -40.88
C LEU A 186 71.99 12.01 -42.32
N GLY A 187 71.12 12.08 -43.31
CA GLY A 187 71.43 11.88 -44.73
C GLY A 187 71.76 13.14 -45.50
N LEU A 188 71.71 14.32 -44.86
CA LEU A 188 71.97 15.60 -45.52
C LEU A 188 73.49 15.79 -45.71
N PRO A 189 74.03 15.73 -46.94
CA PRO A 189 75.39 16.18 -47.17
C PRO A 189 75.44 17.66 -46.82
N LYS A 190 76.48 18.11 -46.09
CA LYS A 190 76.82 19.53 -45.92
C LYS A 190 77.04 20.13 -47.31
N SER A 191 75.94 20.54 -47.92
CA SER A 191 75.89 21.10 -49.26
C SER A 191 76.01 22.59 -49.06
N ASP A 192 77.24 23.05 -48.94
CA ASP A 192 77.53 24.46 -49.10
C ASP A 192 77.09 24.88 -50.51
N SER A 193 76.42 26.03 -50.58
CA SER A 193 76.10 26.77 -51.80
C SER A 193 74.97 26.22 -52.68
N CYS A 194 73.74 26.64 -52.37
CA CYS A 194 72.78 27.15 -53.35
C CYS A 194 72.01 28.30 -52.68
N GLN A 195 72.19 29.53 -53.15
CA GLN A 195 71.34 30.64 -52.75
C GLN A 195 69.91 30.38 -53.24
N ILE A 196 69.02 30.04 -52.32
CA ILE A 196 67.58 29.91 -52.57
C ILE A 196 67.06 31.34 -52.77
N ALA A 197 66.87 31.74 -54.02
CA ALA A 197 66.09 32.92 -54.36
C ALA A 197 64.71 32.82 -53.70
N ASN A 198 64.28 33.91 -53.06
CA ASN A 198 63.09 34.04 -52.23
C ASN A 198 61.92 33.16 -52.69
N GLY A 199 61.49 32.27 -51.79
CA GLY A 199 60.39 31.33 -52.01
C GLY A 199 59.11 32.02 -52.48
N GLY A 200 58.59 31.57 -53.61
CA GLY A 200 57.25 31.92 -54.07
C GLY A 200 56.16 31.43 -53.10
N PRO A 201 54.91 31.90 -53.26
CA PRO A 201 53.79 31.65 -52.32
C PRO A 201 53.26 30.20 -52.30
N GLU A 202 54.10 29.20 -52.56
CA GLU A 202 53.76 27.76 -52.61
C GLU A 202 53.18 27.23 -51.29
N SER A 203 53.54 27.85 -50.16
CA SER A 203 52.98 27.54 -48.83
C SER A 203 51.45 27.79 -48.73
N THR A 204 50.90 28.62 -49.62
CA THR A 204 49.46 28.99 -49.59
C THR A 204 48.57 27.84 -50.07
N ALA A 205 49.00 27.04 -51.06
CA ALA A 205 48.18 25.97 -51.63
C ALA A 205 48.08 24.75 -50.69
N TRP A 206 49.19 24.36 -50.06
CA TRP A 206 49.20 23.32 -49.02
C TRP A 206 48.34 23.75 -47.83
N THR A 207 48.52 24.97 -47.33
CA THR A 207 47.75 25.50 -46.20
C THR A 207 46.25 25.45 -46.50
N ARG A 208 45.82 25.87 -47.70
CA ARG A 208 44.42 25.78 -48.15
C ARG A 208 43.89 24.36 -48.23
N SER A 209 44.70 23.40 -48.67
CA SER A 209 44.31 21.99 -48.71
C SER A 209 44.16 21.41 -47.29
N HIS A 210 45.06 21.77 -46.38
CA HIS A 210 45.01 21.33 -45.00
C HIS A 210 43.81 21.92 -44.25
N THR A 211 43.54 23.22 -44.41
CA THR A 211 42.37 23.87 -43.79
C THR A 211 41.06 23.31 -44.33
N TYR A 212 40.99 22.99 -45.64
CA TYR A 212 39.83 22.31 -46.22
C TYR A 212 39.61 20.92 -45.62
N LYS A 213 40.66 20.09 -45.54
CA LYS A 213 40.57 18.75 -44.92
C LYS A 213 40.24 18.83 -43.42
N GLN A 214 40.68 19.88 -42.75
CA GLN A 214 40.35 20.12 -41.35
C GLN A 214 38.88 20.52 -41.18
N ALA A 215 38.38 21.47 -41.96
CA ALA A 215 36.99 21.88 -41.94
C ALA A 215 36.03 20.71 -42.22
N LEU A 216 36.39 19.81 -43.16
CA LEU A 216 35.60 18.62 -43.46
C LEU A 216 35.50 17.67 -42.25
N ARG A 217 36.61 17.45 -41.53
CA ARG A 217 36.62 16.64 -40.29
C ARG A 217 35.81 17.29 -39.17
N GLU A 218 35.88 18.61 -39.04
CA GLU A 218 35.12 19.36 -38.04
C GLU A 218 33.61 19.30 -38.32
N ASP A 219 33.20 19.36 -39.58
CA ASP A 219 31.79 19.20 -39.97
C ASP A 219 31.27 17.78 -39.71
N GLU A 220 32.06 16.75 -40.03
CA GLU A 220 31.72 15.37 -39.71
C GLU A 220 31.61 15.14 -38.19
N ASN A 221 32.54 15.69 -37.42
CA ASN A 221 32.50 15.64 -35.96
C ASN A 221 31.28 16.35 -35.38
N ARG A 222 30.89 17.51 -35.95
CA ARG A 222 29.68 18.24 -35.55
C ARG A 222 28.44 17.36 -35.73
N ARG A 223 28.33 16.71 -36.89
CA ARG A 223 27.22 15.79 -37.20
C ARG A 223 27.16 14.59 -36.25
N LEU A 224 28.32 14.03 -35.90
CA LEU A 224 28.41 12.93 -34.93
C LEU A 224 27.97 13.38 -33.52
N GLU A 225 28.33 14.59 -33.11
CA GLU A 225 27.96 15.12 -31.80
C GLU A 225 26.47 15.46 -31.72
N GLU A 226 25.88 16.01 -32.78
CA GLU A 226 24.42 16.19 -32.89
C GLU A 226 23.69 14.84 -32.77
N MET A 227 24.15 13.82 -33.48
CA MET A 227 23.55 12.49 -33.44
C MET A 227 23.63 11.85 -32.06
N LYS A 228 24.75 12.06 -31.34
CA LYS A 228 24.83 11.68 -29.92
C LYS A 228 23.80 12.44 -29.11
N GLN A 229 23.77 13.77 -29.18
CA GLN A 229 22.81 14.55 -28.40
C GLN A 229 21.37 14.10 -28.64
N ASP A 230 21.00 13.78 -29.87
CA ASP A 230 19.67 13.24 -30.18
C ASP A 230 19.40 11.89 -29.52
N GLN A 231 20.38 10.99 -29.49
CA GLN A 231 20.26 9.73 -28.74
C GLN A 231 20.11 9.98 -27.24
N TRP A 232 20.85 10.93 -26.68
CA TRP A 232 20.76 11.30 -25.27
C TRP A 232 19.40 11.91 -24.93
N ARG A 233 18.91 12.90 -25.71
CA ARG A 233 17.58 13.49 -25.55
C ARG A 233 16.48 12.43 -25.63
N LYS A 234 16.62 11.48 -26.55
CA LYS A 234 15.67 10.36 -26.69
C LYS A 234 15.69 9.43 -25.49
N ALA A 235 16.88 9.11 -24.96
CA ALA A 235 17.03 8.30 -23.76
C ALA A 235 16.44 9.01 -22.53
N GLU A 236 16.75 10.29 -22.35
CA GLU A 236 16.24 11.14 -21.27
C GLU A 236 14.71 11.23 -21.30
N LEU A 237 14.11 11.41 -22.48
CA LEU A 237 12.65 11.41 -22.63
C LEU A 237 12.01 10.07 -22.22
N MET A 238 12.64 8.96 -22.59
CA MET A 238 12.16 7.63 -22.24
C MET A 238 12.30 7.37 -20.74
N GLU A 239 13.41 7.76 -20.13
CA GLU A 239 13.66 7.66 -18.69
C GLU A 239 12.69 8.54 -17.89
N PHE A 240 12.43 9.77 -18.34
CA PHE A 240 11.46 10.66 -17.72
C PHE A 240 10.04 10.06 -17.73
N LYS A 241 9.60 9.49 -18.85
CA LYS A 241 8.31 8.79 -18.94
C LYS A 241 8.25 7.58 -18.01
N GLN A 242 9.31 6.78 -17.98
CA GLN A 242 9.40 5.62 -17.11
C GLN A 242 9.33 6.03 -15.62
N ASN A 243 10.05 7.08 -15.24
CA ASN A 243 10.06 7.59 -13.87
C ASN A 243 8.67 8.11 -13.46
N GLN A 244 7.97 8.84 -14.35
CA GLN A 244 6.60 9.27 -14.09
C GLN A 244 5.66 8.08 -13.86
N GLU A 245 5.80 7.01 -14.64
CA GLU A 245 4.99 5.81 -14.47
C GLU A 245 5.32 5.07 -13.16
N GLU A 246 6.60 4.92 -12.84
CA GLU A 246 7.03 4.29 -11.58
C GLU A 246 6.60 5.10 -10.36
N GLU A 247 6.66 6.43 -10.45
CA GLU A 247 6.17 7.32 -9.41
C GLU A 247 4.65 7.20 -9.26
N ALA A 248 3.89 7.17 -10.37
CA ALA A 248 2.46 6.93 -10.32
C ALA A 248 2.10 5.58 -9.68
N ARG A 249 2.85 4.52 -9.99
CA ARG A 249 2.67 3.19 -9.39
C ARG A 249 2.94 3.20 -7.87
N THR A 250 4.03 3.83 -7.44
CA THR A 250 4.38 3.91 -6.02
C THR A 250 3.40 4.79 -5.25
N ARG A 251 2.98 5.94 -5.80
CA ARG A 251 1.92 6.79 -5.23
C ARG A 251 0.60 6.04 -5.13
N ALA A 252 0.19 5.30 -6.17
CA ALA A 252 -1.04 4.50 -6.14
C ALA A 252 -0.98 3.41 -5.05
N HIS A 253 0.14 2.71 -4.92
CA HIS A 253 0.35 1.73 -3.86
C HIS A 253 0.28 2.35 -2.47
N GLN A 254 0.91 3.51 -2.26
CA GLN A 254 0.84 4.24 -0.99
C GLN A 254 -0.57 4.72 -0.69
N ASN A 255 -1.31 5.22 -1.68
CA ASN A 255 -2.70 5.64 -1.52
C ASN A 255 -3.61 4.46 -1.17
N GLU A 256 -3.39 3.29 -1.76
CA GLU A 256 -4.10 2.06 -1.40
C GLU A 256 -3.85 1.68 0.06
N GLN A 257 -2.59 1.71 0.51
CA GLN A 257 -2.25 1.46 1.91
C GLN A 257 -2.96 2.45 2.85
N ARG A 258 -2.99 3.74 2.50
CA ARG A 258 -3.72 4.76 3.27
C ARG A 258 -5.22 4.49 3.30
N ARG A 259 -5.82 4.12 2.16
CA ARG A 259 -7.25 3.80 2.07
C ARG A 259 -7.62 2.61 2.94
N VAL A 260 -6.85 1.54 2.88
CA VAL A 260 -7.07 0.33 3.70
C VAL A 260 -6.89 0.65 5.19
N ASN A 261 -5.89 1.46 5.54
CA ASN A 261 -5.67 1.87 6.92
C ASN A 261 -6.84 2.74 7.44
N ASN A 262 -7.28 3.73 6.67
CA ASN A 262 -8.42 4.56 7.03
C ASN A 262 -9.71 3.73 7.15
N ALA A 263 -9.98 2.84 6.20
CA ALA A 263 -11.14 1.93 6.27
C ALA A 263 -11.08 1.01 7.51
N PHE A 264 -9.88 0.61 7.93
CA PHE A 264 -9.68 -0.13 9.17
C PHE A 264 -10.03 0.72 10.40
N LEU A 265 -9.59 1.98 10.45
CA LEU A 265 -9.93 2.92 11.52
C LEU A 265 -11.44 3.22 11.58
N ASP A 266 -12.09 3.45 10.45
CA ASP A 266 -13.54 3.67 10.36
C ASP A 266 -14.30 2.46 10.90
N ARG A 267 -13.82 1.25 10.59
CA ARG A 267 -14.41 0.02 11.12
C ARG A 267 -14.23 -0.12 12.63
N LEU A 268 -13.14 0.40 13.20
CA LEU A 268 -12.98 0.46 14.65
C LEU A 268 -13.94 1.47 15.28
N GLN A 269 -14.05 2.67 14.70
CA GLN A 269 -14.91 3.74 15.23
C GLN A 269 -16.40 3.37 15.12
N ASN A 270 -16.83 2.75 14.03
CA ASN A 270 -18.20 2.24 13.85
C ASN A 270 -18.55 1.09 14.81
N LYS A 271 -17.56 0.40 15.39
CA LYS A 271 -17.79 -0.56 16.48
C LYS A 271 -17.90 0.12 17.85
N MET A 272 -17.35 1.33 17.99
CA MET A 272 -17.43 2.14 19.21
C MET A 272 -18.67 3.03 19.26
N GLN A 273 -19.33 3.28 18.13
CA GLN A 273 -20.67 3.86 18.10
C GLN A 273 -21.69 2.76 18.44
N PRO A 274 -22.43 2.85 19.56
CA PRO A 274 -23.61 2.02 19.74
C PRO A 274 -24.55 2.31 18.57
N LYS A 275 -25.27 1.30 18.06
CA LYS A 275 -26.46 1.53 17.24
C LYS A 275 -27.47 2.27 18.12
N CYS A 276 -27.35 3.60 18.22
CA CYS A 276 -28.31 4.45 18.89
C CYS A 276 -29.55 4.53 18.02
N ILE A 277 -30.37 3.48 18.05
CA ILE A 277 -31.79 3.61 17.77
C ILE A 277 -32.34 4.33 19.00
N ASN A 278 -32.44 5.66 18.94
CA ASN A 278 -33.33 6.47 19.78
C ASN A 278 -33.32 7.91 19.22
N GLN A 279 -34.41 8.30 18.56
CA GLN A 279 -34.85 9.69 18.54
C GLN A 279 -35.26 10.06 19.98
N PRO A 280 -34.92 11.26 20.47
CA PRO A 280 -36.01 12.20 20.73
C PRO A 280 -35.62 13.68 20.52
N GLY A 281 -36.65 14.52 20.39
CA GLY A 281 -36.54 15.95 20.15
C GLY A 281 -36.12 16.79 21.35
N HIS A 282 -35.87 18.07 21.02
CA HIS A 282 -35.76 19.28 21.84
C HIS A 282 -35.55 19.15 23.37
N SER A 283 -34.43 19.70 23.86
CA SER A 283 -34.46 20.90 24.72
C SER A 283 -33.04 21.48 24.95
N GLU A 284 -33.03 22.75 25.31
CA GLU A 284 -31.93 23.71 25.32
C GLU A 284 -30.91 23.56 26.47
N SER A 285 -29.66 23.96 26.15
CA SER A 285 -28.73 24.82 26.91
C SER A 285 -28.72 24.81 28.46
N LEU A 286 -27.58 24.38 29.05
CA LEU A 286 -26.85 25.20 30.04
C LEU A 286 -25.37 24.77 30.20
N ASP A 287 -24.51 25.63 29.68
CA ASP A 287 -23.16 26.06 30.06
C ASP A 287 -22.29 25.41 31.16
N TYR A 288 -21.00 25.25 30.76
CA TYR A 288 -19.73 25.41 31.48
C TYR A 288 -19.39 24.51 32.70
N LEU A 289 -18.40 23.62 32.51
CA LEU A 289 -17.07 23.71 33.13
C LEU A 289 -16.18 22.51 32.77
N SER A 290 -14.89 22.81 32.54
CA SER A 290 -13.73 21.92 32.60
C SER A 290 -13.26 21.26 31.29
N ASN A 291 -12.54 22.02 30.45
CA ASN A 291 -11.68 21.46 29.40
C ASN A 291 -10.26 22.07 29.33
N ASP A 292 -9.82 22.83 30.34
CA ASP A 292 -8.51 23.49 30.32
C ASP A 292 -7.36 22.67 30.95
N ALA A 293 -7.63 21.45 31.43
CA ALA A 293 -6.61 20.61 32.07
C ALA A 293 -5.70 19.86 31.07
N TRP A 294 -6.12 19.68 29.82
CA TRP A 294 -5.41 18.81 28.86
C TRP A 294 -4.41 19.56 27.96
N VAL A 295 -4.63 20.85 27.70
CA VAL A 295 -3.76 21.65 26.82
C VAL A 295 -2.45 22.01 27.53
N SER A 296 -2.49 22.21 28.85
CA SER A 296 -1.32 22.57 29.65
C SER A 296 -0.27 21.44 29.74
N PHE A 297 -0.68 20.18 29.68
CA PHE A 297 0.25 19.03 29.74
C PHE A 297 1.11 18.89 28.48
N TRP A 298 0.58 19.26 27.31
CA TRP A 298 1.30 19.18 26.04
C TRP A 298 2.31 20.32 25.84
N VAL A 299 2.00 21.52 26.33
CA VAL A 299 2.91 22.68 26.20
C VAL A 299 4.08 22.57 27.19
N GLN A 300 3.87 22.04 28.40
CA GLN A 300 4.94 21.83 29.39
C GLN A 300 5.95 20.75 28.94
N ASN A 301 5.46 19.64 28.37
CA ASN A 301 6.32 18.54 27.93
C ASN A 301 7.14 18.88 26.67
N ARG A 302 6.64 19.77 25.80
CA ARG A 302 7.37 20.17 24.58
C ARG A 302 8.56 21.10 24.88
N LYS A 303 8.51 21.88 25.97
CA LYS A 303 9.67 22.67 26.45
C LYS A 303 10.74 21.80 27.12
N ALA A 304 10.36 20.75 27.85
CA ALA A 304 11.31 19.82 28.47
C ALA A 304 12.12 19.00 27.44
N MET A 305 11.53 18.71 26.28
CA MET A 305 12.18 17.90 25.24
C MET A 305 13.16 18.68 24.35
N ILE A 306 13.13 20.02 24.39
CA ILE A 306 14.06 20.89 23.64
C ILE A 306 15.33 21.19 24.45
N LEU A 307 15.27 21.13 25.78
CA LEU A 307 16.42 21.37 26.67
C LEU A 307 17.30 20.13 26.92
N PHE A 308 16.90 18.94 26.46
CA PHE A 308 17.69 17.70 26.59
C PHE A 308 18.52 17.36 25.34
N LYS A 309 18.61 18.30 24.38
CA LYS A 309 19.28 18.10 23.09
C LYS A 309 20.27 19.22 22.72
N SER A 310 20.74 19.98 23.70
CA SER A 310 21.90 20.87 23.58
C SER A 310 22.92 20.52 24.65
#